data_AF-A0A944PQA3-F1
#
_entry.id   AF-A0A944PQA3-F1
#
_cell.length_a   1.000
_cell.length_b   1.000
_cell.length_c   1.000
_cell.angle_alpha   90.00
_cell.angle_beta   90.00
_cell.angle_gamma   90.00
#
_symmetry.space_group_name_H-M   'P 1'
#
loop_
_entity.id
_entity.type
_entity.pdbx_description
1 polymer ?
#
loop_
_entity_poly.entity_id
_entity_poly.type
_entity_poly.pdbx_seq_one_letter_code
_entity_poly.pdbx_strand_id
1 'polypeptide(L)'
;MRSTLLRVAAALSAAAVLALCGAGVASADGVGNAGIGNSGIGNAGIANSGLGNAGIANSGLGNAGIANSGLGNAGIENSGIGSHGIGNSGIGSSGIGN
;
A
#
# COMPACT_ATOMS: atom_id res chain seq x y z
N MET A 1 -4.39 -8.10 -41.58
CA MET A 1 -4.24 -6.66 -41.29
C MET A 1 -5.13 -6.20 -40.13
N ARG A 2 -6.46 -6.37 -40.18
CA ARG A 2 -7.36 -6.00 -39.06
C ARG A 2 -7.09 -6.77 -37.76
N SER A 3 -6.86 -8.08 -37.83
CA SER A 3 -6.53 -8.91 -36.66
C SER A 3 -5.21 -8.52 -35.98
N THR A 4 -4.19 -8.15 -36.76
CA THR A 4 -2.91 -7.66 -36.25
C THR A 4 -3.08 -6.32 -35.52
N LEU A 5 -3.86 -5.40 -36.11
CA LEU A 5 -4.16 -4.10 -35.49
C LEU A 5 -4.94 -4.25 -34.17
N LEU A 6 -5.91 -5.16 -34.09
CA LEU A 6 -6.62 -5.44 -32.84
C LEU A 6 -5.69 -5.99 -31.75
N ARG A 7 -4.75 -6.88 -32.12
CA ARG A 7 -3.77 -7.44 -31.18
C ARG A 7 -2.77 -6.39 -30.69
N VAL A 8 -2.32 -5.50 -31.57
CA VAL A 8 -1.44 -4.38 -31.20
C VAL A 8 -2.16 -3.38 -30.29
N ALA A 9 -3.40 -3.04 -30.59
CA ALA A 9 -4.21 -2.15 -29.74
C ALA A 9 -4.45 -2.74 -28.34
N ALA A 10 -4.75 -4.04 -28.24
CA ALA A 10 -4.92 -4.74 -26.97
C ALA A 10 -3.60 -4.85 -26.17
N ALA A 11 -2.48 -5.07 -26.85
CA ALA A 11 -1.17 -5.08 -26.20
C ALA A 11 -0.77 -3.68 -25.69
N LEU A 12 -1.06 -2.64 -26.46
CA LEU A 12 -0.76 -1.25 -26.09
C LEU A 12 -1.63 -0.78 -24.92
N SER A 13 -2.91 -1.18 -24.86
CA SER A 13 -3.76 -0.86 -23.72
C SER A 13 -3.30 -1.58 -22.44
N ALA A 14 -2.90 -2.86 -22.54
CA ALA A 14 -2.34 -3.59 -21.40
C ALA A 14 -1.02 -2.97 -20.90
N ALA A 15 -0.13 -2.59 -21.81
CA ALA A 15 1.12 -1.92 -21.47
C ALA A 15 0.90 -0.53 -20.86
N ALA A 16 -0.08 0.23 -21.37
CA ALA A 16 -0.45 1.53 -20.82
C ALA A 16 -1.08 1.42 -19.42
N VAL A 17 -1.89 0.38 -19.17
CA VAL A 17 -2.40 0.07 -17.82
C VAL A 17 -1.24 -0.27 -16.88
N LEU A 18 -0.28 -1.08 -17.33
CA LEU A 18 0.92 -1.39 -16.54
C LEU A 18 1.82 -0.17 -16.28
N ALA A 19 1.84 0.80 -17.19
CA ALA A 19 2.61 2.04 -17.06
C ALA A 19 1.89 3.09 -16.18
N LEU A 20 0.56 3.14 -16.21
CA LEU A 20 -0.24 4.01 -15.33
C LEU A 20 -0.27 3.46 -13.90
N CYS A 21 -0.25 2.14 -13.75
CA CYS A 21 0.02 1.43 -12.50
C CYS A 21 1.53 1.28 -12.31
N GLY A 22 2.25 2.40 -12.23
CA GLY A 22 3.71 2.44 -12.30
C GLY A 22 4.43 1.34 -11.51
N ALA A 23 5.37 0.66 -12.18
CA ALA A 23 6.55 -0.02 -11.63
C ALA A 23 6.37 -0.88 -10.36
N GLY A 24 5.19 -1.46 -10.13
CA GLY A 24 4.89 -2.27 -8.95
C GLY A 24 4.04 -3.48 -9.29
N VAL A 25 4.40 -4.22 -10.35
CA VAL A 25 3.95 -5.61 -10.47
C VAL A 25 4.55 -6.36 -9.30
N ALA A 26 3.80 -6.46 -8.19
CA ALA A 26 4.01 -7.31 -7.02
C ALA A 26 5.46 -7.82 -6.89
N SER A 27 6.40 -6.90 -6.64
CA SER A 27 7.81 -7.26 -6.58
C SER A 27 8.12 -7.65 -5.15
N ALA A 28 8.04 -8.97 -4.94
CA ALA A 28 8.80 -9.78 -4.00
C ALA A 28 8.67 -9.45 -2.51
N ASP A 29 8.57 -10.50 -1.69
CA ASP A 29 8.87 -10.52 -0.26
C ASP A 29 10.23 -9.87 0.03
N GLY A 30 10.24 -8.54 0.15
CA GLY A 30 11.44 -7.72 0.02
C GLY A 30 11.57 -6.68 1.13
N VAL A 31 12.74 -6.05 1.19
CA VAL A 31 13.04 -4.98 2.13
C VAL A 31 13.23 -3.68 1.35
N GLY A 32 12.49 -2.64 1.72
CA GLY A 32 12.72 -1.29 1.21
C GLY A 32 12.19 -1.00 -0.20
N ASN A 33 11.10 -1.65 -0.62
CA ASN A 33 10.50 -1.38 -1.93
C ASN A 33 9.63 -0.11 -1.90
N ALA A 34 9.57 0.61 -3.03
CA ALA A 34 8.65 1.72 -3.23
C ALA A 34 7.60 1.33 -4.28
N GLY A 35 6.32 1.64 -4.04
CA GLY A 35 5.25 1.38 -5.02
C GLY A 35 3.94 0.94 -4.41
N ILE A 36 3.20 0.12 -5.14
CA ILE A 36 1.87 -0.35 -4.77
C ILE A 36 1.90 -1.86 -4.57
N GLY A 37 1.31 -2.35 -3.48
CA GLY A 37 1.09 -3.78 -3.30
C GLY A 37 2.36 -4.59 -3.00
N ASN A 38 3.37 -3.98 -2.37
CA ASN A 38 4.57 -4.70 -1.94
C ASN A 38 4.30 -5.51 -0.67
N SER A 39 4.99 -6.65 -0.52
CA SER A 39 4.99 -7.45 0.71
C SER A 39 6.38 -7.42 1.32
N GLY A 40 6.49 -7.28 2.64
CA GLY A 40 7.77 -7.38 3.35
C GLY A 40 8.00 -6.25 4.36
N ILE A 41 9.23 -5.75 4.43
CA ILE A 41 9.67 -4.87 5.52
C ILE A 41 10.09 -3.50 4.96
N GLY A 42 9.61 -2.43 5.60
CA GLY A 42 10.10 -1.09 5.30
C GLY A 42 9.73 -0.57 3.91
N ASN A 43 8.60 -1.01 3.37
CA ASN A 43 8.15 -0.56 2.06
C ASN A 43 7.50 0.82 2.14
N ALA A 44 7.64 1.63 1.09
CA ALA A 44 7.01 2.93 0.95
C ALA A 44 5.94 2.91 -0.16
N GLY A 45 4.75 3.44 0.11
CA GLY A 45 3.72 3.63 -0.90
C GLY A 45 2.33 3.17 -0.45
N ILE A 46 1.60 2.50 -1.34
CA ILE A 46 0.15 2.26 -1.17
C ILE A 46 -0.13 0.77 -1.07
N ALA A 47 -1.01 0.37 -0.15
CA ALA A 47 -1.50 -1.00 -0.04
C ALA A 47 -0.38 -2.05 0.14
N ASN A 48 0.68 -1.70 0.87
CA ASN A 48 1.74 -2.65 1.20
C ASN A 48 1.36 -3.51 2.40
N SER A 49 1.86 -4.73 2.45
CA SER A 49 1.68 -5.66 3.59
C SER A 49 3.00 -5.95 4.28
N GLY A 50 3.00 -6.05 5.61
CA GLY A 50 4.15 -6.50 6.40
C GLY A 50 4.55 -5.56 7.54
N LEU A 51 5.84 -5.33 7.73
CA LEU A 51 6.39 -4.64 8.91
C LEU A 51 6.96 -3.27 8.55
N GLY A 52 6.59 -2.23 9.30
CA GLY A 52 7.28 -0.95 9.25
C GLY A 52 7.10 -0.20 7.93
N ASN A 53 5.96 -0.37 7.26
CA ASN A 53 5.70 0.27 5.97
C ASN A 53 5.27 1.73 6.16
N ALA A 54 5.66 2.60 5.24
CA ALA A 54 5.26 4.01 5.22
C ALA A 54 4.30 4.29 4.06
N GLY A 55 3.20 5.00 4.31
CA GLY A 55 2.29 5.47 3.27
C GLY A 55 0.81 5.23 3.58
N ILE A 56 0.05 4.77 2.59
CA ILE A 56 -1.41 4.77 2.63
C ILE A 56 -1.97 3.36 2.55
N ALA A 57 -2.95 3.05 3.39
CA ALA A 57 -3.69 1.78 3.36
C ALA A 57 -2.80 0.53 3.49
N ASN A 58 -1.70 0.63 4.24
CA ASN A 58 -0.82 -0.51 4.49
C ASN A 58 -1.39 -1.41 5.59
N SER A 59 -1.13 -2.71 5.49
CA SER A 59 -1.56 -3.71 6.48
C SER A 59 -0.36 -4.34 7.18
N GLY A 60 -0.47 -4.59 8.48
CA GLY A 60 0.55 -5.32 9.25
C GLY A 60 0.95 -4.63 10.55
N LEU A 61 2.25 -4.50 10.81
CA LEU A 61 2.75 -4.09 12.13
C LEU A 61 3.69 -2.89 12.04
N GLY A 62 3.45 -1.88 12.87
CA GLY A 62 4.32 -0.70 12.97
C GLY A 62 4.27 0.21 11.75
N ASN A 63 3.16 0.29 11.02
CA ASN A 63 3.09 1.10 9.81
C ASN A 63 2.89 2.59 10.14
N ALA A 64 3.49 3.47 9.34
CA ALA A 64 3.33 4.91 9.46
C ALA A 64 2.55 5.49 8.28
N GLY A 65 1.59 6.38 8.55
CA GLY A 65 0.85 7.12 7.51
C GLY A 65 -0.66 7.11 7.71
N ILE A 66 -1.42 6.88 6.64
CA ILE A 66 -2.87 7.13 6.60
C ILE A 66 -3.62 5.83 6.33
N ALA A 67 -4.72 5.61 7.07
CA ALA A 67 -5.64 4.50 6.84
C ALA A 67 -4.98 3.10 6.90
N ASN A 68 -3.91 2.96 7.68
CA ASN A 68 -3.23 1.69 7.85
C ASN A 68 -3.99 0.79 8.82
N SER A 69 -3.92 -0.53 8.60
CA SER A 69 -4.60 -1.53 9.44
C SER A 69 -3.60 -2.46 10.12
N GLY A 70 -3.83 -2.80 11.39
CA GLY A 70 -3.05 -3.81 12.12
C GLY A 70 -2.57 -3.37 13.51
N LEU A 71 -1.32 -3.63 13.87
CA LEU A 71 -0.80 -3.42 15.24
C LEU A 71 0.26 -2.31 15.27
N GLY A 72 0.10 -1.35 16.18
CA GLY A 72 1.14 -0.36 16.48
C GLY A 72 1.33 0.70 15.38
N ASN A 73 0.27 1.06 14.66
CA ASN A 73 0.37 2.01 13.56
C ASN A 73 0.47 3.46 14.07
N ALA A 74 1.17 4.32 13.33
CA ALA A 74 1.27 5.75 13.63
C ALA A 74 0.71 6.59 12.48
N GLY A 75 -0.07 7.62 12.80
CA GLY A 75 -0.59 8.59 11.83
C GLY A 75 -2.09 8.82 11.93
N ILE A 76 -2.79 8.81 10.79
CA ILE A 76 -4.15 9.32 10.67
C ILE A 76 -5.09 8.21 10.22
N GLU A 77 -6.27 8.10 10.84
CA GLU A 77 -7.35 7.20 10.43
C GLU A 77 -6.92 5.72 10.38
N ASN A 78 -5.92 5.33 11.16
CA ASN A 78 -5.48 3.93 11.23
C ASN A 78 -6.49 3.09 12.00
N SER A 79 -6.59 1.80 11.68
CA SER A 79 -7.42 0.85 12.41
C SER A 79 -6.60 -0.28 13.03
N GLY A 80 -7.03 -0.79 14.18
CA GLY A 80 -6.48 -2.00 14.79
C GLY A 80 -6.12 -1.83 16.26
N ILE A 81 -4.94 -2.28 16.66
CA ILE A 81 -4.52 -2.30 18.07
C ILE A 81 -3.34 -1.35 18.27
N GLY A 82 -3.39 -0.49 19.28
CA GLY A 82 -2.26 0.36 19.67
C GLY A 82 -1.88 1.42 18.63
N SER A 83 -2.85 1.97 17.91
CA SER A 83 -2.61 3.02 16.92
C SER A 83 -2.40 4.39 17.59
N HIS A 84 -1.48 5.20 17.10
CA HIS A 84 -1.13 6.51 17.68
C HIS A 84 -1.30 7.63 16.64
N GLY A 85 -2.00 8.70 17.00
CA GLY A 85 -2.16 9.89 16.14
C GLY A 85 -3.58 10.45 16.14
N ILE A 86 -4.17 10.65 14.96
CA ILE A 86 -5.44 11.39 14.80
C ILE A 86 -6.49 10.51 14.16
N GLY A 87 -7.69 10.43 14.75
CA GLY A 87 -8.83 9.76 14.11
C GLY A 87 -8.67 8.24 13.96
N ASN A 88 -7.75 7.61 14.67
CA ASN A 88 -7.56 6.16 14.61
C ASN A 88 -8.72 5.44 15.32
N SER A 89 -8.90 4.16 15.02
CA SER A 89 -9.95 3.34 15.61
C SER A 89 -9.42 1.98 16.06
N GLY A 90 -10.06 1.40 17.07
CA GLY A 90 -9.74 0.09 17.60
C GLY A 90 -9.14 0.13 19.02
N ILE A 91 -8.55 -0.99 19.46
CA ILE A 91 -8.23 -1.21 20.87
C ILE A 91 -6.92 -0.52 21.24
N GLY A 92 -6.94 0.32 22.29
CA GLY A 92 -5.73 0.99 22.78
C GLY A 92 -5.20 2.07 21.85
N SER A 93 -6.05 2.65 21.00
CA SER A 93 -5.70 3.80 20.18
C SER A 93 -5.51 5.05 21.05
N SER A 94 -4.55 5.91 20.70
CA SER A 94 -4.24 7.12 21.48
C SER A 94 -3.88 8.33 20.60
N GLY A 95 -4.12 9.53 21.14
CA GLY A 95 -3.95 10.82 20.45
C GLY A 95 -5.28 11.57 20.31
N ILE A 96 -5.47 12.31 19.22
CA ILE A 96 -6.61 13.22 19.05
C ILE A 96 -7.75 12.53 18.30
N GLY A 97 -8.92 12.37 18.93
CA GLY A 97 -10.12 11.88 18.28
C GLY A 97 -10.09 10.39 17.91
N ASN A 98 -9.47 9.54 18.74
CA ASN A 98 -9.42 8.08 18.56
C ASN A 98 -10.46 7.32 19.40
#